data_AF-I6T9Z3-F1
#
_entry.id   AF-I6T9Z3-F1
#
_cell.length_a   1.000
_cell.length_b   1.000
_cell.length_c   1.000
_cell.angle_alpha   90.00
_cell.angle_beta   90.00
_cell.angle_gamma   90.00
#
_symmetry.space_group_name_H-M   'P 1'
#
loop_
_entity.id
_entity.type
_entity.pdbx_description
1 polymer ?
#
loop_
_entity_poly.entity_id
_entity_poly.type
_entity_poly.pdbx_seq_one_letter_code
_entity_poly.pdbx_strand_id
1 'polypeptide(L)'
;MSFSKNLKIEAYDSWEKGFNHPFIQELGKGILAKKTFQFYLLQDYLYLFEYAKVFALAATKSDNEHQLFHFVEAQYSILATELDLHRQYMLDYAIEKEEFNTVQPSFYNRSYTTNMLAIGHSGGVAEIIAAILPCAWTYYDYASRLKKRYQSSLEKNPYRSWIDLYADPSFEKSFEWMFDLLDELAEMKSAKEQQKVKQIFISSLEFEYLFWEMSYYEEMNLIPLSE
;
A
#
# COMPACT_ATOMS: atom_id res chain seq x y z
N MET A 1 5.42 25.28 2.29
CA MET A 1 4.72 23.98 2.25
C MET A 1 5.80 22.93 2.17
N SER A 2 5.73 21.86 2.97
CA SER A 2 6.78 20.84 2.96
C SER A 2 6.76 20.03 1.66
N PHE A 3 7.87 19.38 1.33
CA PHE A 3 8.02 18.60 0.09
C PHE A 3 7.00 17.46 0.05
N SER A 4 6.86 16.74 1.16
CA SER A 4 5.94 15.62 1.35
C SER A 4 4.46 16.03 1.18
N LYS A 5 4.06 17.20 1.70
CA LYS A 5 2.72 17.76 1.48
C LYS A 5 2.47 18.15 0.03
N ASN A 6 3.51 18.61 -0.68
CA ASN A 6 3.39 18.95 -2.09
C ASN A 6 3.14 17.71 -2.97
N LEU A 7 3.68 16.53 -2.59
CA LEU A 7 3.49 15.29 -3.34
C LEU A 7 2.01 14.94 -3.56
N LYS A 8 1.18 15.02 -2.51
CA LYS A 8 -0.25 14.72 -2.63
C LYS A 8 -1.00 15.74 -3.49
N ILE A 9 -0.59 17.02 -3.46
CA ILE A 9 -1.18 18.07 -4.31
C ILE A 9 -0.88 17.78 -5.78
N GLU A 10 0.37 17.45 -6.07
CA GLU A 10 0.80 17.21 -7.45
C GLU A 10 0.30 15.86 -7.99
N ALA A 11 0.06 14.89 -7.12
CA ALA A 11 -0.53 13.60 -7.46
C ALA A 11 -2.05 13.54 -7.26
N TYR A 12 -2.71 14.69 -7.05
CA TYR A 12 -4.13 14.76 -6.67
C TYR A 12 -5.04 13.97 -7.62
N ASP A 13 -4.83 14.08 -8.93
CA ASP A 13 -5.66 13.38 -9.92
C ASP A 13 -5.53 11.86 -9.81
N SER A 14 -4.31 11.34 -9.64
CA SER A 14 -4.08 9.90 -9.44
C SER A 14 -4.65 9.42 -8.10
N TRP A 15 -4.49 10.23 -7.06
CA TRP A 15 -5.05 9.99 -5.72
C TRP A 15 -6.58 9.87 -5.76
N GLU A 16 -7.25 10.83 -6.38
CA GLU A 16 -8.71 10.82 -6.47
C GLU A 16 -9.22 9.72 -7.40
N LYS A 17 -8.49 9.36 -8.46
CA LYS A 17 -8.83 8.18 -9.28
C LYS A 17 -8.78 6.90 -8.48
N GLY A 18 -7.75 6.71 -7.64
CA GLY A 18 -7.66 5.57 -6.74
C GLY A 18 -8.83 5.51 -5.77
N PHE A 19 -9.14 6.62 -5.08
CA PHE A 19 -10.29 6.67 -4.17
C PHE A 19 -11.62 6.36 -4.89
N ASN A 20 -11.83 6.92 -6.08
CA ASN A 20 -13.07 6.75 -6.83
C ASN A 20 -13.13 5.45 -7.64
N HIS A 21 -12.12 4.58 -7.55
CA HIS A 21 -12.11 3.29 -8.22
C HIS A 21 -13.31 2.42 -7.75
N PRO A 22 -13.96 1.65 -8.65
CA PRO A 22 -15.11 0.81 -8.31
C PRO A 22 -14.87 -0.10 -7.11
N PHE A 23 -13.70 -0.75 -7.03
CA PHE A 23 -13.31 -1.58 -5.87
C PHE A 23 -13.51 -0.85 -4.53
N ILE A 24 -12.93 0.36 -4.39
CA ILE A 24 -12.95 1.15 -3.15
C ILE A 24 -14.37 1.65 -2.85
N GLN A 25 -15.09 2.14 -3.87
CA GLN A 25 -16.45 2.65 -3.68
C GLN A 25 -17.44 1.56 -3.31
N GLU A 26 -17.33 0.37 -3.91
CA GLU A 26 -18.20 -0.78 -3.60
C GLU A 26 -17.86 -1.41 -2.24
N LEU A 27 -16.57 -1.45 -1.87
CA LEU A 27 -16.13 -1.85 -0.53
C LEU A 27 -16.77 -0.93 0.53
N GLY A 28 -16.70 0.39 0.32
CA GLY A 28 -17.32 1.37 1.20
C GLY A 28 -18.84 1.21 1.34
N LYS A 29 -19.53 0.90 0.24
CA LYS A 29 -20.98 0.63 0.21
C LYS A 29 -21.34 -0.74 0.81
N GLY A 30 -20.38 -1.64 0.99
CA GLY A 30 -20.62 -3.01 1.44
C GLY A 30 -21.26 -3.90 0.38
N ILE A 31 -21.07 -3.59 -0.91
CA ILE A 31 -21.65 -4.32 -2.04
C ILE A 31 -20.62 -4.97 -2.96
N LEU A 32 -19.32 -4.77 -2.69
CA LEU A 32 -18.24 -5.45 -3.42
C LEU A 32 -18.49 -6.96 -3.40
N ALA A 33 -18.20 -7.65 -4.49
CA ALA A 33 -18.34 -9.10 -4.52
C ALA A 33 -17.33 -9.75 -3.56
N LYS A 34 -17.79 -10.75 -2.80
CA LYS A 34 -16.94 -11.45 -1.82
C LYS A 34 -15.69 -12.03 -2.48
N LYS A 35 -15.83 -12.65 -3.65
CA LYS A 35 -14.74 -13.26 -4.42
C LYS A 35 -13.65 -12.24 -4.79
N THR A 36 -14.06 -11.06 -5.22
CA THR A 36 -13.19 -9.93 -5.53
C THR A 36 -12.38 -9.49 -4.31
N PHE A 37 -13.01 -9.40 -3.14
CA PHE A 37 -12.30 -9.09 -1.90
C PHE A 37 -11.34 -10.21 -1.46
N GLN A 38 -11.73 -11.47 -1.64
CA GLN A 38 -10.86 -12.62 -1.36
C GLN A 38 -9.62 -12.63 -2.27
N PHE A 39 -9.80 -12.33 -3.56
CA PHE A 39 -8.68 -12.18 -4.50
C PHE A 39 -7.72 -11.07 -4.07
N TYR A 40 -8.27 -9.91 -3.70
CA TYR A 40 -7.48 -8.81 -3.13
C TYR A 40 -6.66 -9.25 -1.92
N LEU A 41 -7.28 -9.87 -0.91
CA LEU A 41 -6.57 -10.33 0.30
C LEU A 41 -5.42 -11.29 -0.01
N LEU A 42 -5.62 -12.20 -0.95
CA LEU A 42 -4.59 -13.15 -1.38
C LEU A 42 -3.41 -12.44 -2.05
N GLN A 43 -3.68 -11.47 -2.92
CA GLN A 43 -2.64 -10.68 -3.57
C GLN A 43 -1.93 -9.75 -2.58
N ASP A 44 -2.67 -9.12 -1.67
CA ASP A 44 -2.11 -8.23 -0.65
C ASP A 44 -1.21 -8.99 0.33
N TYR A 45 -1.61 -10.20 0.72
CA TYR A 45 -0.76 -11.10 1.50
C TYR A 45 0.59 -11.37 0.81
N LEU A 46 0.60 -11.59 -0.50
CA LEU A 46 1.84 -11.78 -1.27
C LEU A 46 2.65 -10.48 -1.41
N TYR A 47 1.97 -9.34 -1.58
CA TYR A 47 2.59 -8.02 -1.66
C TYR A 47 3.39 -7.70 -0.39
N LEU A 48 2.83 -7.98 0.79
CA LEU A 48 3.44 -7.67 2.08
C LEU A 48 4.82 -8.32 2.30
N PHE A 49 5.09 -9.48 1.70
CA PHE A 49 6.43 -10.09 1.77
C PHE A 49 7.49 -9.24 1.06
N GLU A 50 7.16 -8.74 -0.13
CA GLU A 50 8.08 -7.90 -0.88
C GLU A 50 8.14 -6.48 -0.29
N TYR A 51 7.01 -5.97 0.21
CA TYR A 51 6.93 -4.72 0.97
C TYR A 51 7.91 -4.74 2.15
N ALA A 52 7.88 -5.79 2.97
CA ALA A 52 8.80 -5.97 4.10
C ALA A 52 10.29 -6.03 3.66
N LYS A 53 10.61 -6.60 2.49
CA LYS A 53 11.97 -6.61 1.96
C LYS A 53 12.42 -5.20 1.54
N VAL A 54 11.53 -4.36 1.06
CA VAL A 54 11.87 -2.96 0.72
C VAL A 54 12.19 -2.15 1.97
N PHE A 55 11.48 -2.36 3.09
CA PHE A 55 11.89 -1.81 4.38
C PHE A 55 13.27 -2.31 4.83
N ALA A 56 13.59 -3.59 4.62
CA ALA A 56 14.93 -4.12 4.89
C ALA A 56 16.00 -3.41 4.04
N LEU A 57 15.71 -3.16 2.76
CA LEU A 57 16.62 -2.41 1.89
C LEU A 57 16.82 -0.98 2.38
N ALA A 58 15.76 -0.31 2.86
CA ALA A 58 15.88 1.01 3.48
C ALA A 58 16.75 0.99 4.75
N ALA A 59 16.58 -0.03 5.60
CA ALA A 59 17.40 -0.23 6.78
C ALA A 59 18.90 -0.33 6.42
N THR A 60 19.25 -1.08 5.37
CA THR A 60 20.65 -1.16 4.91
C THR A 60 21.24 0.14 4.37
N LYS A 61 20.39 1.13 4.05
CA LYS A 61 20.78 2.44 3.51
C LYS A 61 20.62 3.57 4.53
N SER A 62 20.26 3.26 5.76
CA SER A 62 20.05 4.24 6.82
C SER A 62 21.39 4.85 7.27
N ASP A 63 21.43 6.17 7.42
CA ASP A 63 22.67 6.90 7.76
C ASP A 63 22.88 7.05 9.27
N ASN A 64 21.86 6.78 10.09
CA ASN A 64 21.92 6.88 11.54
C ASN A 64 21.02 5.86 12.26
N GLU A 65 21.24 5.72 13.56
CA GLU A 65 20.53 4.78 14.43
C GLU A 65 19.01 4.99 14.43
N HIS A 66 18.55 6.24 14.41
CA HIS A 66 17.12 6.56 14.44
C HIS A 66 16.42 6.10 13.16
N GLN A 67 17.00 6.36 11.98
CA GLN A 67 16.48 5.86 10.71
C GLN A 67 16.46 4.33 10.69
N LEU A 68 17.57 3.70 11.07
CA LEU A 68 17.69 2.24 11.09
C LEU A 68 16.62 1.61 11.99
N PHE A 69 16.42 2.16 13.18
CA PHE A 69 15.40 1.70 14.12
C PHE A 69 14.00 1.72 13.50
N HIS A 70 13.57 2.85 12.93
CA HIS A 70 12.22 2.97 12.34
C HIS A 70 11.98 2.01 11.18
N PHE A 71 12.95 1.83 10.28
CA PHE A 71 12.79 0.88 9.17
C PHE A 71 12.73 -0.57 9.64
N VAL A 72 13.52 -0.94 10.65
CA VAL A 72 13.49 -2.29 11.25
C VAL A 72 12.20 -2.53 12.02
N GLU A 73 11.73 -1.54 12.79
CA GLU A 73 10.47 -1.62 13.53
C GLU A 73 9.27 -1.76 12.58
N ALA A 74 9.23 -0.95 11.52
CA ALA A 74 8.19 -1.05 10.50
C ALA A 74 8.23 -2.41 9.78
N GLN A 75 9.41 -2.91 9.41
CA GLN A 75 9.56 -4.25 8.85
C GLN A 75 9.03 -5.33 9.79
N TYR A 76 9.38 -5.25 11.07
CA TYR A 76 8.92 -6.19 12.09
C TYR A 76 7.39 -6.13 12.24
N SER A 77 6.80 -4.93 12.29
CA SER A 77 5.36 -4.74 12.40
C SER A 77 4.59 -5.39 11.23
N ILE A 78 5.08 -5.22 9.99
CA ILE A 78 4.51 -5.89 8.81
C ILE A 78 4.51 -7.42 9.01
N LEU A 79 5.66 -7.99 9.38
CA LEU A 79 5.82 -9.45 9.48
C LEU A 79 5.08 -10.06 10.67
N ALA A 80 5.06 -9.37 11.81
CA ALA A 80 4.57 -9.90 13.09
C ALA A 80 3.13 -9.47 13.41
N THR A 81 2.61 -8.42 12.77
CA THR A 81 1.26 -7.90 13.04
C THR A 81 0.39 -7.98 11.80
N GLU A 82 0.82 -7.36 10.69
CA GLU A 82 -0.03 -7.22 9.52
C GLU A 82 -0.28 -8.55 8.78
N LEU A 83 0.75 -9.40 8.67
CA LEU A 83 0.58 -10.75 8.12
C LEU A 83 -0.34 -11.64 8.97
N ASP A 84 -0.32 -11.49 10.29
CA ASP A 84 -1.21 -12.24 11.18
C ASP A 84 -2.65 -11.77 11.08
N LEU A 85 -2.88 -10.46 10.96
CA LEU A 85 -4.19 -9.88 10.66
C LEU A 85 -4.73 -10.38 9.31
N HIS A 86 -3.88 -10.41 8.28
CA HIS A 86 -4.25 -10.98 6.98
C HIS A 86 -4.67 -12.44 7.10
N ARG A 87 -3.90 -13.27 7.81
CA ARG A 87 -4.27 -14.68 8.06
C ARG A 87 -5.63 -14.81 8.72
N GLN A 88 -5.93 -13.95 9.70
CA GLN A 88 -7.23 -13.95 10.37
C GLN A 88 -8.35 -13.52 9.41
N TYR A 89 -8.17 -12.42 8.65
CA TYR A 89 -9.16 -12.01 7.66
C TYR A 89 -9.43 -13.09 6.64
N MET A 90 -8.40 -13.71 6.10
CA MET A 90 -8.58 -14.75 5.11
C MET A 90 -9.43 -15.92 5.65
N LEU A 91 -9.28 -16.29 6.93
CA LEU A 91 -10.18 -17.26 7.59
C LEU A 91 -11.60 -16.72 7.75
N ASP A 92 -11.78 -15.48 8.20
CA ASP A 92 -13.09 -14.85 8.39
C ASP A 92 -13.88 -14.73 7.08
N TYR A 93 -13.17 -14.54 5.96
CA TYR A 93 -13.75 -14.52 4.62
C TYR A 93 -13.84 -15.90 3.96
N ALA A 94 -13.58 -16.99 4.69
CA ALA A 94 -13.67 -18.37 4.21
C ALA A 94 -12.79 -18.65 2.97
N ILE A 95 -11.56 -18.16 2.99
CA ILE A 95 -10.49 -18.57 2.07
C ILE A 95 -9.81 -19.80 2.68
N GLU A 96 -9.61 -20.85 1.88
CA GLU A 96 -9.07 -22.10 2.39
C GLU A 96 -7.55 -22.03 2.63
N LYS A 97 -7.05 -22.78 3.61
CA LYS A 97 -5.62 -22.77 3.94
C LYS A 97 -4.72 -23.20 2.79
N GLU A 98 -5.22 -24.06 1.92
CA GLU A 98 -4.50 -24.57 0.76
C GLU A 98 -4.35 -23.51 -0.34
N GLU A 99 -5.29 -22.57 -0.44
CA GLU A 99 -5.20 -21.43 -1.35
C GLU A 99 -4.01 -20.52 -0.97
N PHE A 100 -3.73 -20.30 0.33
CA PHE A 100 -2.56 -19.50 0.76
C PHE A 100 -1.21 -20.08 0.35
N ASN A 101 -1.11 -21.41 0.38
CA ASN A 101 0.16 -22.09 0.15
C ASN A 101 0.49 -22.22 -1.35
N THR A 102 -0.51 -22.03 -2.20
CA THR A 102 -0.40 -22.28 -3.65
C THR A 102 -0.58 -21.02 -4.48
N VAL A 103 -1.22 -19.98 -3.94
CA VAL A 103 -1.45 -18.72 -4.64
C VAL A 103 -0.14 -18.12 -5.15
N GLN A 104 -0.19 -17.62 -6.38
CA GLN A 104 0.91 -16.93 -7.04
C GLN A 104 0.59 -15.44 -7.17
N PRO A 105 1.61 -14.57 -7.19
CA PRO A 105 1.38 -13.16 -7.45
C PRO A 105 0.90 -13.00 -8.89
N SER A 106 -0.10 -12.17 -9.09
CA SER A 106 -0.51 -11.76 -10.43
C SER A 106 0.64 -11.02 -11.13
N PHE A 107 0.52 -10.88 -12.45
CA PHE A 107 1.42 -10.05 -13.24
C PHE A 107 1.53 -8.62 -12.66
N TYR A 108 0.40 -8.02 -12.26
CA TYR A 108 0.37 -6.64 -11.77
C TYR A 108 0.99 -6.52 -10.37
N ASN A 109 0.71 -7.47 -9.47
CA ASN A 109 1.35 -7.54 -8.15
C ASN A 109 2.87 -7.66 -8.30
N ARG A 110 3.34 -8.61 -9.13
CA ARG A 110 4.76 -8.81 -9.38
C ARG A 110 5.41 -7.59 -10.03
N SER A 111 4.73 -6.93 -10.96
CA SER A 111 5.22 -5.69 -11.58
C SER A 111 5.38 -4.58 -10.55
N TYR A 112 4.42 -4.39 -9.65
CA TYR A 112 4.51 -3.39 -8.60
C TYR A 112 5.66 -3.69 -7.62
N THR A 113 5.68 -4.88 -7.04
CA THR A 113 6.69 -5.28 -6.05
C THR A 113 8.10 -5.29 -6.63
N THR A 114 8.27 -5.75 -7.88
CA THR A 114 9.57 -5.71 -8.57
C THR A 114 10.03 -4.26 -8.81
N ASN A 115 9.12 -3.35 -9.18
CA ASN A 115 9.46 -1.93 -9.31
C ASN A 115 9.94 -1.34 -7.98
N MET A 116 9.24 -1.63 -6.88
CA MET A 116 9.66 -1.17 -5.56
C MET A 116 11.03 -1.74 -5.15
N LEU A 117 11.29 -3.02 -5.37
CA LEU A 117 12.59 -3.64 -5.10
C LEU A 117 13.70 -3.04 -5.98
N ALA A 118 13.42 -2.75 -7.25
CA ALA A 118 14.38 -2.11 -8.15
C ALA A 118 14.75 -0.69 -7.67
N ILE A 119 13.76 0.08 -7.20
CA ILE A 119 14.00 1.37 -6.53
C ILE A 119 14.79 1.15 -5.23
N GLY A 120 14.42 0.15 -4.44
CA GLY A 120 15.10 -0.29 -3.23
C GLY A 120 16.58 -0.60 -3.43
N HIS A 121 16.94 -1.26 -4.53
CA HIS A 121 18.34 -1.57 -4.82
C HIS A 121 19.11 -0.35 -5.34
N SER A 122 18.51 0.41 -6.27
CA SER A 122 19.20 1.46 -7.03
C SER A 122 19.13 2.88 -6.43
N GLY A 123 18.19 3.12 -5.51
CA GLY A 123 17.92 4.43 -4.90
C GLY A 123 18.54 4.62 -3.51
N GLY A 124 18.34 5.80 -2.93
CA GLY A 124 18.60 6.09 -1.53
C GLY A 124 17.31 6.04 -0.70
N VAL A 125 17.41 6.39 0.59
CA VAL A 125 16.28 6.34 1.54
C VAL A 125 15.07 7.16 1.04
N ALA A 126 15.28 8.36 0.50
CA ALA A 126 14.19 9.20 -0.02
C ALA A 126 13.45 8.57 -1.19
N GLU A 127 14.16 7.95 -2.13
CA GLU A 127 13.55 7.23 -3.25
C GLU A 127 12.75 6.01 -2.76
N ILE A 128 13.24 5.32 -1.71
CA ILE A 128 12.52 4.19 -1.11
C ILE A 128 11.26 4.65 -0.39
N ILE A 129 11.33 5.70 0.43
CA ILE A 129 10.15 6.27 1.11
C ILE A 129 9.11 6.67 0.06
N ALA A 130 9.52 7.34 -1.02
CA ALA A 130 8.59 7.69 -2.10
C ALA A 130 7.93 6.47 -2.75
N ALA A 131 8.59 5.32 -2.78
CA ALA A 131 8.02 4.09 -3.35
C ALA A 131 7.00 3.41 -2.43
N ILE A 132 7.21 3.44 -1.11
CA ILE A 132 6.40 2.72 -0.10
C ILE A 132 5.30 3.57 0.53
N LEU A 133 5.54 4.87 0.75
CA LEU A 133 4.62 5.77 1.45
C LEU A 133 3.23 5.85 0.79
N PRO A 134 3.08 5.84 -0.56
CA PRO A 134 1.76 5.83 -1.20
C PRO A 134 0.83 4.71 -0.72
N CYS A 135 1.35 3.50 -0.47
CA CYS A 135 0.56 2.37 0.02
C CYS A 135 -0.09 2.73 1.36
N ALA A 136 0.72 2.97 2.40
CA ALA A 136 0.19 3.27 3.73
C ALA A 136 -0.69 4.54 3.75
N TRP A 137 -0.28 5.58 3.03
CA TRP A 137 -1.00 6.87 3.07
C TRP A 137 -2.34 6.82 2.32
N THR A 138 -2.42 6.15 1.17
CA THR A 138 -3.70 6.01 0.44
C THR A 138 -4.68 5.13 1.20
N TYR A 139 -4.23 4.03 1.80
CA TYR A 139 -5.08 3.16 2.60
C TYR A 139 -5.70 3.91 3.77
N TYR A 140 -4.89 4.69 4.51
CA TYR A 140 -5.38 5.51 5.61
C TYR A 140 -6.41 6.56 5.14
N ASP A 141 -6.08 7.33 4.09
CA ASP A 141 -6.95 8.38 3.56
C ASP A 141 -8.28 7.79 3.05
N TYR A 142 -8.22 6.72 2.27
CA TYR A 142 -9.39 6.11 1.66
C TYR A 142 -10.29 5.50 2.75
N ALA A 143 -9.74 4.69 3.65
CA ALA A 143 -10.50 4.09 4.73
C ALA A 143 -11.15 5.16 5.64
N SER A 144 -10.41 6.21 5.99
CA SER A 144 -10.94 7.34 6.77
C SER A 144 -12.10 8.05 6.07
N ARG A 145 -11.99 8.28 4.75
CA ARG A 145 -13.07 8.85 3.93
C ARG A 145 -14.28 7.93 3.84
N LEU A 146 -14.07 6.62 3.67
CA LEU A 146 -15.14 5.62 3.63
C LEU A 146 -15.86 5.54 4.98
N LYS A 147 -15.12 5.46 6.09
CA LYS A 147 -15.65 5.43 7.46
C LYS A 147 -16.55 6.63 7.74
N LYS A 148 -16.10 7.83 7.36
CA LYS A 148 -16.89 9.06 7.47
C LYS A 148 -18.11 9.06 6.55
N ARG A 149 -17.95 8.64 5.28
CA ARG A 149 -19.04 8.68 4.27
C ARG A 149 -20.16 7.69 4.58
N TYR A 150 -19.83 6.51 5.08
CA TYR A 150 -20.78 5.41 5.31
C TYR A 150 -21.04 5.13 6.79
N GLN A 151 -20.78 6.10 7.68
CA GLN A 151 -20.91 5.95 9.13
C GLN A 151 -22.25 5.35 9.59
N SER A 152 -23.36 5.69 8.92
CA SER A 152 -24.71 5.21 9.27
C SER A 152 -24.99 3.76 8.86
N SER A 153 -24.25 3.22 7.90
CA SER A 153 -24.40 1.84 7.40
C SER A 153 -23.20 0.95 7.72
N LEU A 154 -22.13 1.50 8.30
CA LEU A 154 -20.86 0.82 8.55
C LEU A 154 -21.01 -0.42 9.43
N GLU A 155 -21.90 -0.39 10.43
CA GLU A 155 -22.19 -1.53 11.31
C GLU A 155 -22.67 -2.78 10.54
N LYS A 156 -23.31 -2.60 9.38
CA LYS A 156 -23.81 -3.69 8.53
C LYS A 156 -22.88 -3.98 7.34
N ASN A 157 -21.79 -3.23 7.19
CA ASN A 157 -20.87 -3.42 6.08
C ASN A 157 -20.01 -4.66 6.34
N PRO A 158 -20.02 -5.68 5.44
CA PRO A 158 -19.18 -6.88 5.62
C PRO A 158 -17.69 -6.58 5.68
N TYR A 159 -17.25 -5.46 5.10
CA TYR A 159 -15.85 -5.01 5.04
C TYR A 159 -15.49 -3.98 6.12
N ARG A 160 -16.36 -3.81 7.13
CA ARG A 160 -16.12 -2.85 8.23
C ARG A 160 -14.75 -3.05 8.87
N SER A 161 -14.32 -4.28 9.11
CA SER A 161 -13.07 -4.56 9.80
C SER A 161 -11.86 -3.98 9.07
N TRP A 162 -11.83 -4.10 7.74
CA TRP A 162 -10.82 -3.48 6.88
C TRP A 162 -10.87 -1.94 6.98
N ILE A 163 -12.07 -1.36 6.90
CA ILE A 163 -12.26 0.10 7.01
C ILE A 163 -11.80 0.61 8.38
N ASP A 164 -12.17 -0.07 9.45
CA ASP A 164 -11.83 0.32 10.82
C ASP A 164 -10.33 0.20 11.09
N LEU A 165 -9.67 -0.85 10.57
CA LEU A 165 -8.22 -1.06 10.67
C LEU A 165 -7.45 0.10 10.04
N TYR A 166 -7.69 0.36 8.75
CA TYR A 166 -6.91 1.37 8.02
C TYR A 166 -7.34 2.80 8.36
N ALA A 167 -8.54 3.02 8.90
CA ALA A 167 -8.94 4.35 9.41
C ALA A 167 -8.51 4.59 10.87
N ASP A 168 -7.78 3.65 11.50
CA ASP A 168 -7.34 3.82 12.88
C ASP A 168 -6.19 4.85 12.97
N PRO A 169 -6.24 5.81 13.90
CA PRO A 169 -5.14 6.77 14.08
C PRO A 169 -3.79 6.13 14.43
N SER A 170 -3.76 4.92 14.99
CA SER A 170 -2.52 4.18 15.22
C SER A 170 -1.87 3.70 13.91
N PHE A 171 -2.67 3.46 12.87
CA PHE A 171 -2.15 3.15 11.53
C PHE A 171 -1.44 4.36 10.94
N GLU A 172 -2.01 5.57 11.03
CA GLU A 172 -1.33 6.82 10.60
C GLU A 172 0.01 7.04 11.31
N LYS A 173 0.02 6.85 12.64
CA LYS A 173 1.24 6.99 13.45
C LYS A 173 2.35 6.02 13.04
N SER A 174 2.02 4.85 12.49
CA SER A 174 3.01 3.87 12.06
C SER A 174 3.89 4.35 10.90
N PHE A 175 3.42 5.32 10.12
CA PHE A 175 4.14 5.85 8.95
C PHE A 175 4.38 7.36 8.99
N GLU A 176 3.90 8.08 10.01
CA GLU A 176 4.00 9.54 10.09
C GLU A 176 5.46 10.05 10.05
N TRP A 177 6.37 9.29 10.66
CA TRP A 177 7.80 9.58 10.69
C TRP A 177 8.44 9.64 9.30
N MET A 178 7.86 8.95 8.31
CA MET A 178 8.36 8.97 6.93
C MET A 178 8.15 10.32 6.25
N PHE A 179 7.14 11.11 6.66
CA PHE A 179 6.94 12.46 6.12
C PHE A 179 8.09 13.37 6.53
N ASP A 180 8.42 13.38 7.82
CA ASP A 180 9.49 14.21 8.38
C ASP A 180 10.85 13.83 7.80
N LEU A 181 11.14 12.53 7.71
CA LEU A 181 12.38 12.04 7.12
C LEU A 181 12.46 12.37 5.62
N LEU A 182 11.36 12.26 4.88
CA LEU A 182 11.35 12.61 3.46
C LEU A 182 11.57 14.10 3.24
N ASP A 183 10.98 14.95 4.09
CA ASP A 183 11.16 16.40 4.05
C ASP A 183 12.63 16.78 4.33
N GLU A 184 13.25 16.20 5.37
CA GLU A 184 14.68 16.39 5.67
C GLU A 184 15.58 15.98 4.49
N LEU A 185 15.35 14.79 3.93
CA LEU A 185 16.16 14.28 2.81
C LEU A 185 15.95 15.10 1.52
N ALA A 186 14.76 15.68 1.33
CA ALA A 186 14.46 16.51 0.17
C ALA A 186 15.19 17.85 0.22
N GLU A 187 15.37 18.45 1.40
CA GLU A 187 16.12 19.71 1.57
C GLU A 187 17.58 19.60 1.13
N MET A 188 18.17 18.42 1.27
CA MET A 188 19.55 18.14 0.84
C MET A 188 19.68 17.78 -0.65
N LYS A 189 18.57 17.63 -1.37
CA LYS A 189 18.54 17.22 -2.78
C LYS A 189 18.42 18.41 -3.71
N SER A 190 19.07 18.32 -4.87
CA SER A 190 18.85 19.24 -5.98
C SER A 190 17.41 19.14 -6.51
N ALA A 191 16.95 20.19 -7.22
CA ALA A 191 15.62 20.18 -7.84
C ALA A 191 15.40 18.98 -8.78
N LYS A 192 16.46 18.52 -9.47
CA LYS A 192 16.40 17.33 -10.34
C LYS A 192 16.19 16.05 -9.55
N GLU A 193 16.83 15.91 -8.39
CA GLU A 193 16.68 14.75 -7.51
C GLU A 193 15.32 14.74 -6.82
N GLN A 194 14.85 15.90 -6.34
CA GLN A 194 13.49 16.06 -5.81
C GLN A 194 12.43 15.66 -6.86
N GLN A 195 12.62 16.07 -8.12
CA GLN A 195 11.73 15.69 -9.21
C GLN A 195 11.72 14.17 -9.46
N LYS A 196 12.86 13.48 -9.28
CA LYS A 196 12.94 12.01 -9.36
C LYS A 196 12.15 11.35 -8.23
N VAL A 197 12.31 11.82 -7.00
CA VAL A 197 11.56 11.33 -5.83
C VAL A 197 10.06 11.50 -6.04
N LYS A 198 9.63 12.65 -6.56
CA LYS A 198 8.23 12.90 -6.92
C LYS A 198 7.71 11.94 -8.00
N GLN A 199 8.49 11.68 -9.05
CA GLN A 199 8.10 10.74 -10.10
C GLN A 199 7.91 9.32 -9.58
N ILE A 200 8.77 8.89 -8.64
CA ILE A 200 8.62 7.60 -7.97
C ILE A 200 7.31 7.55 -7.19
N PHE A 201 7.01 8.59 -6.42
CA PHE A 201 5.76 8.68 -5.66
C PHE A 201 4.51 8.59 -6.55
N ILE A 202 4.50 9.34 -7.67
CA ILE A 202 3.40 9.29 -8.64
C ILE A 202 3.27 7.91 -9.28
N SER A 203 4.40 7.30 -9.67
CA SER A 203 4.39 5.95 -10.26
C SER A 203 3.86 4.90 -9.27
N SER A 204 4.20 5.00 -7.99
CA SER A 204 3.63 4.13 -6.96
C SER A 204 2.11 4.29 -6.84
N LEU A 205 1.55 5.50 -6.99
CA LEU A 205 0.09 5.68 -7.03
C LEU A 205 -0.57 5.08 -8.28
N GLU A 206 0.13 5.06 -9.41
CA GLU A 206 -0.34 4.36 -10.61
C GLU A 206 -0.37 2.85 -10.39
N PHE A 207 0.65 2.30 -9.70
CA PHE A 207 0.64 0.90 -9.29
C PHE A 207 -0.45 0.57 -8.27
N GLU A 208 -0.72 1.45 -7.31
CA GLU A 208 -1.87 1.31 -6.40
C GLU A 208 -3.18 1.25 -7.17
N TYR A 209 -3.37 2.14 -8.15
CA TYR A 209 -4.54 2.09 -9.03
C TYR A 209 -4.64 0.73 -9.76
N LEU A 210 -3.54 0.25 -10.33
CA LEU A 210 -3.49 -1.06 -10.98
C LEU A 210 -3.77 -2.21 -10.00
N PHE A 211 -3.37 -2.06 -8.73
CA PHE A 211 -3.66 -3.04 -7.69
C PHE A 211 -5.16 -3.16 -7.43
N TRP A 212 -5.87 -2.03 -7.38
CA TRP A 212 -7.34 -2.00 -7.28
C TRP A 212 -8.01 -2.56 -8.54
N GLU A 213 -7.50 -2.21 -9.72
CA GLU A 213 -8.02 -2.67 -11.01
C GLU A 213 -7.89 -4.20 -11.14
N MET A 214 -6.69 -4.75 -10.94
CA MET A 214 -6.46 -6.20 -11.01
C MET A 214 -7.28 -6.96 -9.96
N SER A 215 -7.53 -6.34 -8.80
CA SER A 215 -8.34 -6.95 -7.76
C SER A 215 -9.80 -7.00 -8.16
N TYR A 216 -10.31 -5.92 -8.74
CA TYR A 216 -11.71 -5.79 -9.15
C TYR A 216 -12.09 -6.76 -10.28
N TYR A 217 -11.18 -6.96 -11.23
CA TYR A 217 -11.38 -7.88 -12.36
C TYR A 217 -10.77 -9.28 -12.14
N GLU A 218 -10.16 -9.53 -10.97
CA GLU A 218 -9.53 -10.80 -10.60
C GLU A 218 -8.46 -11.24 -11.62
N GLU A 219 -7.68 -10.28 -12.13
CA GLU A 219 -6.74 -10.51 -13.23
C GLU A 219 -5.39 -11.08 -12.76
N MET A 220 -5.08 -12.29 -13.23
CA MET A 220 -3.80 -12.95 -12.94
C MET A 220 -2.69 -12.58 -13.93
N ASN A 221 -3.00 -12.35 -15.20
CA ASN A 221 -2.02 -12.14 -16.26
C ASN A 221 -2.48 -11.05 -17.23
N LEU A 222 -1.52 -10.26 -17.73
CA LEU A 222 -1.79 -9.28 -18.80
C LEU A 222 -2.19 -9.94 -20.12
N ILE A 223 -1.55 -11.06 -20.44
CA ILE A 223 -1.91 -11.89 -21.60
C ILE A 223 -2.71 -13.08 -21.04
N PRO A 224 -3.98 -13.26 -21.45
CA PRO A 224 -4.76 -14.41 -21.05
C PRO A 224 -4.02 -15.70 -21.43
N LEU A 225 -3.90 -16.64 -20.50
CA LEU A 225 -3.44 -17.98 -20.82
C LEU A 225 -4.52 -18.63 -21.69
N SER A 226 -4.13 -19.16 -22.85
CA SER A 226 -5.03 -19.98 -23.65
C SER A 226 -5.41 -21.23 -22.85
N GLU A 227 -6.71 -21.53 -22.78
CA GLU A 227 -7.25 -22.77 -22.20
C GLU A 227 -6.68 -24.03 -22.87
#